data_AF-A0A6L3F4R0-F1
#
_entry.id   AF-A0A6L3F4R0-F1
#
_cell.length_a   1.000
_cell.length_b   1.000
_cell.length_c   1.000
_cell.angle_alpha   90.00
_cell.angle_beta   90.00
_cell.angle_gamma   90.00
#
_symmetry.space_group_name_H-M   'P 1'
#
loop_
_entity.id
_entity.type
_entity.pdbx_description
1 polymer ?
#
loop_
_entity_poly.entity_id
_entity_poly.type
_entity_poly.pdbx_seq_one_letter_code
_entity_poly.pdbx_strand_id
1 'polypeptide(L)'
;MFIVGSIIYWLLPISGKLAYIPEQSQPVGTWPVVTVTENDAGQFEAIVQDATPWTHVRLEVGGETAVLAQHGTQNADGIWQWHWPLPNSPENAPLNFYHSCETGCQQWAVFQTGAIAPTPASPQLVPTKLGLVFANPERDWHGRQGWDVEITYSQLADEQFWGIHDLAARVQQAEQNGLHVLVRVEYAQGQSIPPADDYAALDSYLRYLHRLARDERFANVYGFIIGSNFNTNGSNTHSPDNPVTPAWYARVFNGYGEDPDIHNNAVEVIRSENHDLRVLVGPVNPGNSDQTGKIIYKL
;
A
#
# COMPACT_ATOMS: atom_id res chain seq x y z
N MET A 1 -25.88 25.85 52.79
CA MET A 1 -25.31 27.05 52.15
C MET A 1 -23.81 26.83 52.02
N PHE A 2 -23.35 26.51 50.79
CA PHE A 2 -21.97 26.37 50.25
C PHE A 2 -20.97 25.47 51.03
N ILE A 3 -20.64 24.22 50.65
CA ILE A 3 -20.07 23.60 49.42
C ILE A 3 -18.61 24.01 49.10
N VAL A 4 -17.73 23.06 49.43
CA VAL A 4 -16.63 22.51 48.60
C VAL A 4 -15.68 23.53 47.97
N GLY A 5 -14.62 23.85 48.70
CA GLY A 5 -13.39 24.43 48.17
C GLY A 5 -12.25 23.43 48.33
N SER A 6 -12.19 22.41 47.47
CA SER A 6 -11.02 21.52 47.33
C SER A 6 -11.09 20.82 45.98
N ILE A 7 -9.97 20.86 45.25
CA ILE A 7 -9.67 20.12 44.01
C ILE A 7 -10.13 20.81 42.71
N ILE A 8 -9.55 21.99 42.38
CA ILE A 8 -9.53 22.49 40.98
C ILE A 8 -8.08 22.76 40.49
N TYR A 9 -7.06 22.59 41.33
CA TYR A 9 -5.70 23.05 40.98
C TYR A 9 -4.78 22.01 40.28
N TRP A 10 -5.29 20.84 39.88
CA TRP A 10 -4.45 19.79 39.25
C TRP A 10 -5.01 19.18 37.96
N LEU A 11 -5.78 19.94 37.18
CA LEU A 11 -6.07 19.56 35.80
C LEU A 11 -5.05 20.22 34.85
N LEU A 12 -3.98 19.46 34.59
CA LEU A 12 -3.18 19.64 33.37
C LEU A 12 -4.12 19.56 32.16
N PRO A 13 -3.89 20.32 31.08
CA PRO A 13 -4.69 20.23 29.87
C PRO A 13 -4.36 18.90 29.17
N ILE A 14 -5.11 17.85 29.49
CA ILE A 14 -5.13 16.64 28.66
C ILE A 14 -5.97 17.02 27.44
N SER A 15 -5.30 17.42 26.35
CA SER A 15 -5.94 17.56 25.04
C SER A 15 -6.17 16.17 24.48
N GLY A 16 -7.36 15.63 24.66
CA GLY A 16 -7.80 14.35 24.11
C GLY A 16 -9.33 14.26 24.18
N LYS A 17 -9.96 13.73 23.14
CA LYS A 17 -11.41 13.48 23.15
C LYS A 17 -11.67 12.26 24.03
N LEU A 18 -12.32 12.46 25.17
CA LEU A 18 -12.77 11.37 26.04
C LEU A 18 -14.12 10.86 25.50
N ALA A 19 -14.13 9.67 24.90
CA ALA A 19 -15.36 8.99 24.49
C ALA A 19 -15.73 7.96 25.57
N TYR A 20 -16.86 8.19 26.25
CA TYR A 20 -17.48 7.23 27.16
C TYR A 20 -18.54 6.46 26.37
N ILE A 21 -18.33 5.17 26.13
CA ILE A 21 -19.31 4.28 25.49
C ILE A 21 -19.85 3.35 26.58
N PRO A 22 -21.10 3.53 27.05
CA PRO A 22 -21.73 2.59 27.97
C PRO A 22 -21.99 1.25 27.29
N GLU A 23 -21.82 0.15 28.03
CA GLU A 23 -21.90 -1.26 27.59
C GLU A 23 -23.19 -1.68 26.86
N GLN A 24 -24.21 -0.81 26.78
CA GLN A 24 -25.53 -1.14 26.20
C GLN A 24 -26.02 -0.17 25.12
N SER A 25 -25.19 0.76 24.66
CA SER A 25 -25.54 1.60 23.50
C SER A 25 -24.63 1.24 22.33
N GLN A 26 -25.17 0.53 21.34
CA GLN A 26 -24.55 0.52 20.01
C GLN A 26 -24.35 1.98 19.59
N PRO A 27 -23.16 2.38 19.13
CA PRO A 27 -22.94 3.74 18.67
C PRO A 27 -23.84 3.99 17.44
N VAL A 28 -24.93 4.73 17.64
CA VAL A 28 -25.70 5.26 16.52
C VAL A 28 -24.82 6.32 15.86
N GLY A 29 -24.13 5.94 14.77
CA GLY A 29 -23.50 6.89 13.85
C GLY A 29 -21.98 6.81 13.67
N THR A 30 -21.27 5.82 14.20
CA THR A 30 -19.84 5.61 13.85
C THR A 30 -19.65 4.22 13.25
N TRP A 31 -19.65 4.17 11.92
CA TRP A 31 -19.28 2.98 11.14
C TRP A 31 -17.81 3.10 10.68
N PRO A 32 -17.08 1.98 10.57
CA PRO A 32 -17.49 0.64 10.97
C PRO A 32 -17.57 0.44 12.48
N VAL A 33 -18.27 -0.62 12.89
CA VAL A 33 -18.21 -1.17 14.25
C VAL A 33 -17.43 -2.47 14.21
N VAL A 34 -16.34 -2.54 14.99
CA VAL A 34 -15.51 -3.74 15.12
C VAL A 34 -15.76 -4.36 16.49
N THR A 35 -16.04 -5.66 16.51
CA THR A 35 -16.19 -6.45 17.73
C THR A 35 -15.24 -7.64 17.65
N VAL A 36 -14.55 -7.93 18.75
CA VAL A 36 -13.75 -9.16 18.91
C VAL A 36 -14.36 -9.95 20.04
N THR A 37 -14.80 -11.17 19.77
CA THR A 37 -15.43 -12.06 20.75
C THR A 37 -14.65 -13.36 20.86
N GLU A 38 -14.58 -13.89 22.08
CA GLU A 38 -14.07 -15.23 22.34
C GLU A 38 -15.26 -16.18 22.45
N ASN A 39 -15.19 -17.34 21.78
CA ASN A 39 -16.21 -18.38 21.90
C ASN A 39 -15.94 -19.32 23.08
N ASP A 40 -16.89 -20.19 23.41
CA ASP A 40 -16.77 -21.15 24.52
C ASP A 40 -15.60 -22.14 24.37
N ALA A 41 -15.03 -22.26 23.16
CA ALA A 41 -13.86 -23.10 22.87
C ALA A 41 -12.53 -22.35 22.98
N GLY A 42 -12.54 -21.07 23.39
CA GLY A 42 -11.35 -20.22 23.51
C GLY A 42 -10.80 -19.73 22.17
N GLN A 43 -11.59 -19.80 21.10
CA GLN A 43 -11.22 -19.26 19.79
C GLN A 43 -11.78 -17.84 19.65
N PHE A 44 -10.99 -16.97 19.05
CA PHE A 44 -11.37 -15.57 18.85
C PHE A 44 -11.99 -15.38 17.47
N GLU A 45 -12.96 -14.48 17.39
CA GLU A 45 -13.61 -14.07 16.15
C GLU A 45 -13.64 -12.54 16.08
N ALA A 46 -13.18 -11.98 14.96
CA ALA A 46 -13.37 -10.58 14.65
C ALA A 46 -14.58 -10.42 13.73
N ILE A 47 -15.50 -9.55 14.14
CA ILE A 47 -16.72 -9.20 13.41
C ILE A 47 -16.65 -7.72 13.09
N VAL A 48 -16.71 -7.37 11.82
CA VAL A 48 -16.87 -5.98 11.38
C VAL A 48 -18.28 -5.78 10.86
N GLN A 49 -18.86 -4.63 11.18
CA GLN A 49 -20.18 -4.23 10.73
C GLN A 49 -20.12 -2.89 10.00
N ASP A 50 -20.86 -2.73 8.91
CA ASP A 50 -21.02 -1.49 8.15
C ASP A 50 -22.43 -1.33 7.59
N ALA A 51 -22.79 -0.10 7.25
CA ALA A 51 -23.93 0.19 6.40
C ALA A 51 -23.65 -0.09 4.91
N THR A 52 -22.37 -0.07 4.49
CA THR A 52 -21.95 -0.23 3.08
C THR A 52 -21.55 -1.67 2.77
N PRO A 53 -22.11 -2.32 1.73
CA PRO A 53 -21.80 -3.70 1.37
C PRO A 53 -20.46 -3.86 0.66
N TRP A 54 -19.35 -3.74 1.39
CA TRP A 54 -18.02 -3.99 0.85
C TRP A 54 -17.82 -5.46 0.41
N THR A 55 -17.40 -5.65 -0.84
CA THR A 55 -17.19 -7.00 -1.42
C THR A 55 -15.75 -7.47 -1.35
N HIS A 56 -14.78 -6.56 -1.33
CA HIS A 56 -13.35 -6.86 -1.28
C HIS A 56 -12.74 -6.33 0.00
N VAL A 57 -12.92 -7.10 1.07
CA VAL A 57 -12.42 -6.79 2.41
C VAL A 57 -11.21 -7.66 2.76
N ARG A 58 -10.37 -7.14 3.66
CA ARG A 58 -9.19 -7.85 4.17
C ARG A 58 -9.02 -7.55 5.66
N LEU A 59 -8.50 -8.52 6.39
CA LEU A 59 -8.01 -8.36 7.75
C LEU A 59 -6.54 -8.79 7.81
N GLU A 60 -5.69 -7.93 8.35
CA GLU A 60 -4.30 -8.24 8.70
C GLU A 60 -4.12 -8.25 10.23
N VAL A 61 -3.51 -9.31 10.73
CA VAL A 61 -3.28 -9.58 12.17
C VAL A 61 -1.77 -9.71 12.37
N GLY A 62 -1.15 -8.71 13.01
CA GLY A 62 0.30 -8.72 13.22
C GLY A 62 1.13 -8.83 11.93
N GLY A 63 0.60 -8.38 10.79
CA GLY A 63 1.23 -8.46 9.47
C GLY A 63 0.83 -9.69 8.63
N GLU A 64 0.15 -10.67 9.21
CA GLU A 64 -0.36 -11.83 8.47
C GLU A 64 -1.82 -11.63 8.05
N THR A 65 -2.20 -12.19 6.90
CA THR A 65 -3.58 -12.05 6.40
C THR A 65 -4.49 -13.12 6.98
N ALA A 66 -5.59 -12.69 7.60
CA ALA A 66 -6.62 -13.60 8.10
C ALA A 66 -7.53 -14.10 6.98
N VAL A 67 -8.01 -15.34 7.13
CA VAL A 67 -8.97 -15.93 6.21
C VAL A 67 -10.37 -15.45 6.56
N LEU A 68 -11.08 -14.87 5.59
CA LEU A 68 -12.49 -14.49 5.75
C LEU A 68 -13.36 -15.76 5.79
N ALA A 69 -14.11 -15.96 6.88
CA ALA A 69 -15.03 -17.10 6.99
C ALA A 69 -16.40 -16.81 6.38
N GLN A 70 -16.90 -15.59 6.57
CA GLN A 70 -18.22 -15.19 6.07
C GLN A 70 -18.15 -13.84 5.37
N HIS A 71 -18.50 -13.84 4.09
CA HIS A 71 -18.70 -12.62 3.32
C HIS A 71 -19.93 -11.86 3.82
N GLY A 72 -19.93 -10.54 3.60
CA GLY A 72 -20.98 -9.61 4.01
C GLY A 72 -22.38 -10.23 3.99
N THR A 73 -22.94 -10.50 5.17
CA THR A 73 -24.36 -10.87 5.32
C THR A 73 -25.11 -9.74 5.99
N GLN A 74 -26.26 -9.40 5.43
CA GLN A 74 -27.11 -8.35 5.99
C GLN A 74 -27.94 -8.90 7.16
N ASN A 75 -27.89 -8.24 8.31
CA ASN A 75 -28.74 -8.54 9.45
C ASN A 75 -30.15 -7.94 9.27
N ALA A 76 -31.05 -8.21 10.24
CA ALA A 76 -32.44 -7.73 10.20
C ALA A 76 -32.55 -6.19 10.18
N ASP A 77 -31.53 -5.48 10.67
CA ASP A 77 -31.47 -4.02 10.73
C ASP A 77 -30.86 -3.40 9.46
N GLY A 78 -30.53 -4.22 8.46
CA GLY A 78 -29.95 -3.75 7.20
C GLY A 78 -28.44 -3.53 7.22
N ILE A 79 -27.76 -3.93 8.30
CA ILE A 79 -26.32 -3.78 8.50
C ILE A 79 -25.58 -5.03 8.01
N TRP A 80 -24.51 -4.83 7.26
CA TRP A 80 -23.67 -5.88 6.71
C TRP A 80 -22.62 -6.32 7.73
N GLN A 81 -22.34 -7.63 7.80
CA GLN A 81 -21.39 -8.23 8.75
C GLN A 81 -20.39 -9.14 8.04
N TRP A 82 -19.12 -9.01 8.41
CA TRP A 82 -18.01 -9.85 7.93
C TRP A 82 -17.31 -10.50 9.11
N HIS A 83 -16.98 -11.78 8.98
CA HIS A 83 -16.48 -12.60 10.07
C HIS A 83 -15.11 -13.20 9.74
N TRP A 84 -14.18 -13.04 10.68
CA TRP A 84 -12.84 -13.63 10.60
C TRP A 84 -12.53 -14.46 11.85
N PRO A 85 -12.36 -15.78 11.72
CA PRO A 85 -11.80 -16.58 12.79
C PRO A 85 -10.33 -16.21 12.98
N LEU A 86 -9.93 -16.04 14.24
CA LEU A 86 -8.56 -15.75 14.63
C LEU A 86 -7.95 -17.00 15.26
N PRO A 87 -6.82 -17.51 14.72
CA PRO A 87 -6.27 -18.79 15.13
C PRO A 87 -5.70 -18.79 16.57
N ASN A 88 -5.32 -17.62 17.08
CA ASN A 88 -4.78 -17.42 18.42
C ASN A 88 -5.40 -16.16 19.04
N SER A 89 -5.25 -15.99 20.36
CA SER A 89 -5.54 -14.71 21.02
C SER A 89 -4.79 -13.60 20.30
N PRO A 90 -5.47 -12.55 19.79
CA PRO A 90 -4.82 -11.41 19.15
C PRO A 90 -4.10 -10.51 20.16
N GLU A 91 -3.91 -10.95 21.42
CA GLU A 91 -3.29 -10.16 22.50
C GLU A 91 -2.03 -9.45 22.04
N ASN A 92 -2.07 -8.12 22.09
CA ASN A 92 -0.98 -7.21 21.70
C ASN A 92 -0.68 -7.13 20.19
N ALA A 93 -1.46 -7.76 19.32
CA ALA A 93 -1.36 -7.60 17.87
C ALA A 93 -2.40 -6.58 17.35
N PRO A 94 -2.00 -5.62 16.50
CA PRO A 94 -2.97 -4.77 15.81
C PRO A 94 -3.77 -5.59 14.79
N LEU A 95 -5.08 -5.34 14.75
CA LEU A 95 -6.00 -5.81 13.74
C LEU A 95 -6.28 -4.66 12.77
N ASN A 96 -5.76 -4.77 11.54
CA ASN A 96 -5.97 -3.78 10.49
C ASN A 96 -7.00 -4.30 9.51
N PHE A 97 -8.15 -3.62 9.44
CA PHE A 97 -9.23 -3.95 8.52
C PHE A 97 -9.16 -3.04 7.31
N TYR A 98 -9.35 -3.60 6.13
CA TYR A 98 -9.35 -2.89 4.87
C TYR A 98 -10.59 -3.19 4.03
N HIS A 99 -11.00 -2.23 3.21
CA HIS A 99 -12.01 -2.40 2.16
C HIS A 99 -11.45 -1.94 0.80
N SER A 100 -12.23 -2.11 -0.27
CA SER A 100 -11.88 -1.68 -1.63
C SER A 100 -10.57 -2.27 -2.18
N CYS A 101 -10.17 -3.46 -1.72
CA CYS A 101 -8.89 -4.06 -2.07
C CYS A 101 -8.73 -4.44 -3.56
N GLU A 102 -9.82 -4.41 -4.35
CA GLU A 102 -9.79 -4.56 -5.81
C GLU A 102 -9.22 -3.32 -6.52
N THR A 103 -9.47 -2.13 -5.97
CA THR A 103 -9.00 -0.84 -6.50
C THR A 103 -7.85 -0.23 -5.70
N GLY A 104 -7.46 -0.86 -4.59
CA GLY A 104 -6.40 -0.44 -3.69
C GLY A 104 -6.93 -0.42 -2.27
N CYS A 105 -6.35 -1.23 -1.38
CA CYS A 105 -6.90 -1.42 -0.04
C CYS A 105 -6.91 -0.11 0.75
N GLN A 106 -8.08 0.30 1.24
CA GLN A 106 -8.25 1.49 2.09
C GLN A 106 -8.52 1.05 3.51
N GLN A 107 -7.87 1.69 4.49
CA GLN A 107 -8.01 1.32 5.89
C GLN A 107 -9.41 1.67 6.37
N TRP A 108 -10.09 0.62 6.82
CA TRP A 108 -11.45 0.68 7.30
C TRP A 108 -11.51 0.94 8.80
N ALA A 109 -10.69 0.20 9.56
CA ALA A 109 -10.54 0.34 11.00
C ALA A 109 -9.22 -0.25 11.48
N VAL A 110 -8.72 0.27 12.61
CA VAL A 110 -7.63 -0.35 13.38
C VAL A 110 -8.16 -0.67 14.76
N PHE A 111 -7.99 -1.92 15.18
CA PHE A 111 -8.38 -2.37 16.51
C PHE A 111 -7.19 -3.00 17.22
N GLN A 112 -6.89 -2.56 18.44
CA GLN A 112 -5.84 -3.12 19.27
C GLN A 112 -6.49 -3.94 20.38
N THR A 113 -6.13 -5.21 20.52
CA THR A 113 -6.61 -6.02 21.64
C THR A 113 -5.63 -5.94 22.83
N GLY A 114 -6.17 -5.86 24.05
CA GLY A 114 -5.39 -5.76 25.29
C GLY A 114 -5.05 -4.32 25.72
N ALA A 115 -4.29 -4.20 26.81
CA ALA A 115 -3.82 -2.91 27.30
C ALA A 115 -2.83 -2.29 26.30
N ILE A 116 -3.06 -1.03 25.91
CA ILE A 116 -2.13 -0.29 25.07
C ILE A 116 -0.83 -0.10 25.86
N ALA A 117 0.15 -0.97 25.62
CA ALA A 117 1.51 -0.68 26.02
C ALA A 117 1.93 0.60 25.27
N PRO A 118 2.49 1.62 25.94
CA PRO A 118 2.97 2.80 25.25
C PRO A 118 3.94 2.35 24.16
N THR A 119 3.66 2.72 22.91
CA THR A 119 4.50 2.39 21.77
C THR A 119 5.93 2.82 22.11
N PRO A 120 6.89 1.89 22.29
CA PRO A 120 8.26 2.29 22.54
C PRO A 120 8.69 3.19 21.39
N ALA A 121 9.33 4.31 21.71
CA ALA A 121 9.84 5.21 20.70
C ALA A 121 10.67 4.40 19.70
N SER A 122 10.36 4.52 18.41
CA SER A 122 11.10 3.80 17.37
C SER A 122 12.59 4.05 17.57
N PRO A 123 13.42 2.99 17.62
CA PRO A 123 14.84 3.15 17.86
C PRO A 123 15.41 4.09 16.80
N GLN A 124 16.20 5.07 17.22
CA GLN A 124 16.85 5.98 16.29
C GLN A 124 17.92 5.20 15.52
N LEU A 125 17.60 4.81 14.29
CA LEU A 125 18.50 4.06 13.42
C LEU A 125 19.59 4.97 12.86
N VAL A 126 20.77 4.41 12.59
CA VAL A 126 21.87 5.12 11.94
C VAL A 126 21.69 5.09 10.42
N PRO A 127 21.42 6.23 9.75
CA PRO A 127 21.22 6.25 8.30
C PRO A 127 22.50 5.84 7.55
N THR A 128 22.32 5.09 6.47
CA THR A 128 23.40 4.69 5.57
C THR A 128 23.06 4.99 4.11
N LYS A 129 24.06 4.90 3.23
CA LYS A 129 23.87 5.00 1.77
C LYS A 129 23.67 3.62 1.13
N LEU A 130 23.45 2.58 1.92
CA LEU A 130 23.29 1.22 1.41
C LEU A 130 21.90 1.09 0.75
N GLY A 131 21.88 0.65 -0.50
CA GLY A 131 20.68 0.27 -1.23
C GLY A 131 20.80 -1.16 -1.72
N LEU A 132 19.77 -1.97 -1.50
CA LEU A 132 19.66 -3.34 -1.99
C LEU A 132 18.37 -3.49 -2.81
N VAL A 133 18.36 -4.41 -3.76
CA VAL A 133 17.15 -4.85 -4.46
C VAL A 133 16.73 -6.16 -3.81
N PHE A 134 15.48 -6.26 -3.35
CA PHE A 134 14.99 -7.39 -2.55
C PHE A 134 15.90 -7.71 -1.37
N ALA A 135 15.94 -6.80 -0.40
CA ALA A 135 16.74 -7.02 0.78
C ALA A 135 16.26 -8.29 1.52
N ASN A 136 17.21 -9.11 2.01
CA ASN A 136 16.84 -10.34 2.73
C ASN A 136 16.05 -9.96 4.00
N PRO A 137 14.79 -10.43 4.15
CA PRO A 137 13.95 -10.08 5.30
C PRO A 137 14.50 -10.57 6.64
N GLU A 138 15.32 -11.64 6.64
CA GLU A 138 15.93 -12.23 7.84
C GLU A 138 17.23 -11.53 8.26
N ARG A 139 17.72 -10.56 7.48
CA ARG A 139 18.99 -9.90 7.74
C ARG A 139 18.89 -8.97 8.95
N ASP A 140 19.79 -9.16 9.91
CA ASP A 140 20.03 -8.16 10.96
C ASP A 140 20.79 -6.96 10.36
N TRP A 141 20.17 -5.77 10.46
CA TRP A 141 20.74 -4.50 10.02
C TRP A 141 21.60 -3.81 11.07
N HIS A 142 21.72 -4.41 12.26
CA HIS A 142 22.55 -3.94 13.37
C HIS A 142 22.29 -2.46 13.73
N GLY A 143 21.01 -2.08 13.81
CA GLY A 143 20.58 -0.70 14.13
C GLY A 143 20.87 0.32 13.02
N ARG A 144 21.08 -0.12 11.79
CA ARG A 144 21.30 0.74 10.62
C ARG A 144 20.05 0.83 9.76
N GLN A 145 19.89 1.97 9.12
CA GLN A 145 18.86 2.21 8.12
C GLN A 145 19.49 2.27 6.73
N GLY A 146 18.82 1.66 5.76
CA GLY A 146 19.21 1.65 4.35
C GLY A 146 18.00 1.81 3.45
N TRP A 147 18.19 1.51 2.17
CA TRP A 147 17.16 1.52 1.15
C TRP A 147 16.91 0.11 0.66
N ASP A 148 15.65 -0.27 0.56
CA ASP A 148 15.21 -1.46 -0.15
C ASP A 148 14.49 -1.05 -1.42
N VAL A 149 14.81 -1.71 -2.52
CA VAL A 149 14.16 -1.54 -3.81
C VAL A 149 13.37 -2.81 -4.09
N GLU A 150 12.08 -2.72 -3.83
CA GLU A 150 11.09 -3.73 -4.17
C GLU A 150 10.73 -3.62 -5.65
N ILE A 151 10.29 -4.73 -6.24
CA ILE A 151 9.86 -4.76 -7.65
C ILE A 151 8.45 -5.35 -7.71
N THR A 152 7.64 -4.74 -8.56
CA THR A 152 6.32 -5.25 -8.92
C THR A 152 6.11 -5.18 -10.44
N TYR A 153 5.22 -6.05 -10.94
CA TYR A 153 4.86 -6.15 -12.34
C TYR A 153 3.35 -5.95 -12.50
N SER A 154 2.94 -4.99 -13.32
CA SER A 154 1.51 -4.73 -13.56
C SER A 154 0.75 -5.95 -14.09
N GLN A 155 1.40 -6.78 -14.91
CA GLN A 155 0.81 -7.98 -15.49
C GLN A 155 0.74 -9.18 -14.53
N LEU A 156 1.37 -9.07 -13.34
CA LEU A 156 1.38 -10.12 -12.32
C LEU A 156 0.76 -9.62 -11.00
N ALA A 157 -0.13 -8.62 -11.08
CA ALA A 157 -0.70 -7.90 -9.94
C ALA A 157 -1.50 -8.77 -8.96
N ASP A 158 -1.94 -9.95 -9.40
CA ASP A 158 -2.72 -10.91 -8.60
C ASP A 158 -2.02 -12.28 -8.48
N GLU A 159 -0.80 -12.41 -9.00
CA GLU A 159 -0.02 -13.66 -8.95
C GLU A 159 0.68 -13.83 -7.60
N GLN A 160 0.94 -15.08 -7.21
CA GLN A 160 1.69 -15.35 -5.98
C GLN A 160 3.07 -14.67 -6.02
N PHE A 161 3.48 -14.10 -4.90
CA PHE A 161 4.72 -13.35 -4.69
C PHE A 161 4.77 -12.00 -5.43
N TRP A 162 4.27 -11.89 -6.65
CA TRP A 162 4.28 -10.63 -7.42
C TRP A 162 3.08 -9.74 -7.14
N GLY A 163 2.02 -10.31 -6.59
CA GLY A 163 0.76 -9.62 -6.38
C GLY A 163 0.89 -8.46 -5.42
N ILE A 164 -0.03 -7.50 -5.54
CA ILE A 164 -0.04 -6.27 -4.72
C ILE A 164 -0.09 -6.57 -3.21
N HIS A 165 -0.67 -7.71 -2.83
CA HIS A 165 -0.76 -8.12 -1.45
C HIS A 165 0.57 -8.64 -0.91
N ASP A 166 1.28 -9.48 -1.69
CA ASP A 166 2.61 -9.94 -1.34
C ASP A 166 3.62 -8.78 -1.34
N LEU A 167 3.47 -7.82 -2.26
CA LEU A 167 4.24 -6.58 -2.27
C LEU A 167 4.03 -5.78 -0.98
N ALA A 168 2.78 -5.57 -0.54
CA ALA A 168 2.47 -4.87 0.71
C ALA A 168 3.13 -5.57 1.91
N ALA A 169 3.10 -6.90 1.97
CA ALA A 169 3.77 -7.66 3.02
C ALA A 169 5.30 -7.46 3.01
N ARG A 170 5.94 -7.45 1.83
CA ARG A 170 7.39 -7.19 1.72
C ARG A 170 7.76 -5.75 2.12
N VAL A 171 6.98 -4.77 1.67
CA VAL A 171 7.14 -3.36 2.05
C VAL A 171 7.05 -3.22 3.57
N GLN A 172 6.01 -3.78 4.19
CA GLN A 172 5.84 -3.76 5.64
C GLN A 172 7.01 -4.44 6.36
N GLN A 173 7.47 -5.58 5.87
CA GLN A 173 8.61 -6.30 6.44
C GLN A 173 9.91 -5.48 6.38
N ALA A 174 10.16 -4.79 5.26
CA ALA A 174 11.32 -3.92 5.09
C ALA A 174 11.24 -2.70 6.03
N GLU A 175 10.06 -2.10 6.18
CA GLU A 175 9.82 -0.99 7.11
C GLU A 175 10.02 -1.39 8.57
N GLN A 176 9.54 -2.56 8.98
CA GLN A 176 9.76 -3.12 10.31
C GLN A 176 11.25 -3.36 10.60
N ASN A 177 12.03 -3.70 9.57
CA ASN A 177 13.49 -3.80 9.62
C ASN A 177 14.20 -2.43 9.57
N GLY A 178 13.45 -1.33 9.50
CA GLY A 178 13.97 0.03 9.54
C GLY A 178 14.45 0.58 8.20
N LEU A 179 14.10 -0.07 7.09
CA LEU A 179 14.50 0.33 5.75
C LEU A 179 13.53 1.35 5.16
N HIS A 180 14.05 2.26 4.33
CA HIS A 180 13.23 3.07 3.43
C HIS A 180 12.94 2.27 2.17
N VAL A 181 11.69 2.21 1.73
CA VAL A 181 11.30 1.38 0.59
C VAL A 181 11.05 2.25 -0.64
N LEU A 182 11.65 1.85 -1.76
CA LEU A 182 11.32 2.30 -3.11
C LEU A 182 10.68 1.13 -3.84
N VAL A 183 9.60 1.37 -4.60
CA VAL A 183 8.96 0.32 -5.38
C VAL A 183 9.17 0.60 -6.86
N ARG A 184 9.89 -0.28 -7.54
CA ARG A 184 10.03 -0.25 -8.99
C ARG A 184 8.85 -0.94 -9.65
N VAL A 185 8.13 -0.20 -10.48
CA VAL A 185 6.93 -0.68 -11.18
C VAL A 185 7.29 -0.96 -12.63
N GLU A 186 7.38 -2.25 -12.97
CA GLU A 186 7.61 -2.71 -14.34
C GLU A 186 6.26 -3.12 -14.97
N TYR A 187 6.16 -3.09 -16.31
CA TYR A 187 4.96 -3.57 -16.99
C TYR A 187 4.80 -5.09 -16.84
N ALA A 188 5.82 -5.84 -17.27
CA ALA A 188 5.87 -7.29 -17.19
C ALA A 188 7.31 -7.77 -17.01
N GLN A 189 7.51 -9.06 -16.73
CA GLN A 189 8.85 -9.63 -16.72
C GLN A 189 9.49 -9.50 -18.10
N GLY A 190 10.66 -8.85 -18.18
CA GLY A 190 11.33 -8.57 -19.46
C GLY A 190 10.77 -7.37 -20.24
N GLN A 191 9.78 -6.66 -19.69
CA GLN A 191 9.18 -5.48 -20.31
C GLN A 191 9.00 -4.35 -19.29
N SER A 192 9.83 -3.32 -19.43
CA SER A 192 10.02 -2.27 -18.43
C SER A 192 8.80 -1.38 -18.27
N ILE A 193 8.37 -0.81 -19.39
CA ILE A 193 7.16 0.00 -19.53
C ILE A 193 6.26 -0.63 -20.60
N PRO A 194 4.99 -0.21 -20.76
CA PRO A 194 4.13 -0.69 -21.84
C PRO A 194 4.85 -0.67 -23.20
N PRO A 195 4.61 -1.67 -24.08
CA PRO A 195 5.17 -1.65 -25.43
C PRO A 195 4.87 -0.34 -26.17
N ALA A 196 5.78 0.07 -27.05
CA ALA A 196 5.63 1.31 -27.80
C ALA A 196 4.33 1.33 -28.60
N ASP A 197 3.60 2.45 -28.52
CA ASP A 197 2.31 2.69 -29.20
C ASP A 197 1.17 1.71 -28.84
N ASP A 198 1.35 0.87 -27.82
CA ASP A 198 0.31 0.00 -27.30
C ASP A 198 -0.47 0.72 -26.19
N TYR A 199 -1.50 1.47 -26.60
CA TYR A 199 -2.34 2.24 -25.68
C TYR A 199 -3.22 1.36 -24.77
N ALA A 200 -3.51 0.12 -25.17
CA ALA A 200 -4.26 -0.80 -24.30
C ALA A 200 -3.36 -1.31 -23.17
N ALA A 201 -2.09 -1.63 -23.48
CA ALA A 201 -1.08 -1.94 -22.46
C ALA A 201 -0.82 -0.73 -21.54
N LEU A 202 -0.78 0.48 -22.10
CA LEU A 202 -0.65 1.71 -21.31
C LEU A 202 -1.83 1.89 -20.34
N ASP A 203 -3.06 1.78 -20.81
CA ASP A 203 -4.26 1.88 -19.95
C ASP A 203 -4.24 0.84 -18.80
N SER A 204 -3.88 -0.41 -19.10
CA SER A 204 -3.75 -1.45 -18.09
C SER A 204 -2.67 -1.13 -17.04
N TYR A 205 -1.51 -0.64 -17.50
CA TYR A 205 -0.42 -0.21 -16.63
C TYR A 205 -0.82 0.96 -15.72
N LEU A 206 -1.50 1.98 -16.28
CA LEU A 206 -1.98 3.13 -15.51
C LEU A 206 -3.05 2.74 -14.49
N ARG A 207 -3.96 1.81 -14.82
CA ARG A 207 -4.91 1.26 -13.85
C ARG A 207 -4.21 0.60 -12.67
N TYR A 208 -3.11 -0.10 -12.93
CA TYR A 208 -2.30 -0.67 -11.86
C TYR A 208 -1.62 0.41 -11.01
N LEU A 209 -1.16 1.50 -11.61
CA LEU A 209 -0.61 2.65 -10.88
C LEU A 209 -1.67 3.34 -10.00
N HIS A 210 -2.92 3.51 -10.48
CA HIS A 210 -4.03 3.95 -9.64
C HIS A 210 -4.18 3.04 -8.42
N ARG A 211 -4.18 1.72 -8.64
CA ARG A 211 -4.31 0.73 -7.57
C ARG A 211 -3.21 0.84 -6.52
N LEU A 212 -1.96 1.01 -6.95
CA LEU A 212 -0.81 1.21 -6.06
C LEU A 212 -0.89 2.53 -5.29
N ALA A 213 -1.27 3.62 -5.95
CA ALA A 213 -1.31 4.95 -5.33
C ALA A 213 -2.45 5.10 -4.32
N ARG A 214 -3.54 4.34 -4.51
CA ARG A 214 -4.72 4.33 -3.64
C ARG A 214 -4.59 3.40 -2.44
N ASP A 215 -3.77 2.35 -2.53
CA ASP A 215 -3.62 1.36 -1.46
C ASP A 215 -2.82 1.92 -0.28
N GLU A 216 -3.51 2.12 0.85
CA GLU A 216 -2.96 2.79 2.03
C GLU A 216 -1.85 1.99 2.72
N ARG A 217 -1.68 0.71 2.39
CA ARG A 217 -0.55 -0.10 2.88
C ARG A 217 0.78 0.35 2.30
N PHE A 218 0.77 1.18 1.24
CA PHE A 218 1.97 1.81 0.68
C PHE A 218 2.18 3.25 1.15
N ALA A 219 1.45 3.74 2.15
CA ALA A 219 1.55 5.13 2.63
C ALA A 219 2.97 5.54 3.06
N ASN A 220 3.79 4.58 3.48
CA ASN A 220 5.17 4.80 3.94
C ASN A 220 6.23 4.55 2.85
N VAL A 221 5.83 4.08 1.65
CA VAL A 221 6.76 3.93 0.52
C VAL A 221 7.30 5.30 0.15
N TYR A 222 8.63 5.40 0.01
CA TYR A 222 9.29 6.67 -0.30
C TYR A 222 8.89 7.20 -1.69
N GLY A 223 8.69 6.31 -2.65
CA GLY A 223 8.23 6.62 -4.01
C GLY A 223 8.20 5.42 -4.95
N PHE A 224 7.48 5.59 -6.05
CA PHE A 224 7.39 4.63 -7.15
C PHE A 224 8.37 5.00 -8.27
N ILE A 225 9.19 4.05 -8.70
CA ILE A 225 10.10 4.17 -9.84
C ILE A 225 9.39 3.60 -11.07
N ILE A 226 9.14 4.43 -12.08
CA ILE A 226 8.40 4.03 -13.28
C ILE A 226 9.38 3.43 -14.30
N GLY A 227 9.35 2.08 -14.38
CA GLY A 227 10.24 1.27 -15.20
C GLY A 227 11.72 1.29 -14.78
N SER A 228 12.52 0.41 -15.36
CA SER A 228 13.98 0.56 -15.43
C SER A 228 14.60 -0.02 -16.69
N ASN A 229 15.79 0.46 -17.06
CA ASN A 229 16.55 0.00 -18.22
C ASN A 229 15.75 0.01 -19.53
N PHE A 230 14.75 0.90 -19.62
CA PHE A 230 13.84 1.03 -20.76
C PHE A 230 14.54 1.47 -22.05
N ASN A 231 15.83 1.77 -22.01
CA ASN A 231 16.68 2.05 -23.17
C ASN A 231 17.42 0.81 -23.71
N THR A 232 17.10 -0.39 -23.21
CA THR A 232 17.74 -1.65 -23.61
C THR A 232 16.73 -2.58 -24.27
N ASN A 233 17.18 -3.37 -25.25
CA ASN A 233 16.31 -4.38 -25.87
C ASN A 233 15.96 -5.51 -24.89
N GLY A 234 16.89 -5.88 -24.00
CA GLY A 234 16.70 -6.95 -23.03
C GLY A 234 15.67 -6.64 -21.94
N SER A 235 15.34 -5.37 -21.72
CA SER A 235 14.27 -4.94 -20.81
C SER A 235 12.98 -4.55 -21.54
N ASN A 236 12.88 -4.79 -22.85
CA ASN A 236 11.72 -4.46 -23.67
C ASN A 236 11.46 -5.56 -24.72
N THR A 237 11.32 -6.81 -24.27
CA THR A 237 11.30 -7.98 -25.16
C THR A 237 9.94 -8.31 -25.77
N HIS A 238 8.85 -7.67 -25.32
CA HIS A 238 7.49 -8.02 -25.75
C HIS A 238 7.13 -7.44 -27.12
N SER A 239 7.88 -6.45 -27.62
CA SER A 239 7.68 -5.87 -28.95
C SER A 239 9.02 -5.57 -29.62
N PRO A 240 9.74 -6.63 -30.06
CA PRO A 240 11.08 -6.47 -30.64
C PRO A 240 11.08 -5.63 -31.93
N ASP A 241 9.97 -5.65 -32.68
CA ASP A 241 9.81 -4.89 -33.92
C ASP A 241 9.37 -3.44 -33.68
N ASN A 242 8.95 -3.09 -32.45
CA ASN A 242 8.60 -1.73 -32.06
C ASN A 242 9.31 -1.34 -30.74
N PRO A 243 10.60 -0.96 -30.80
CA PRO A 243 11.39 -0.68 -29.61
C PRO A 243 10.86 0.55 -28.84
N VAL A 244 10.95 0.48 -27.52
CA VAL A 244 10.66 1.63 -26.65
C VAL A 244 11.61 2.77 -26.99
N THR A 245 11.06 3.98 -27.16
CA THR A 245 11.84 5.19 -27.45
C THR A 245 11.84 6.14 -26.25
N PRO A 246 12.79 7.10 -26.16
CA PRO A 246 12.73 8.14 -25.14
C PRO A 246 11.43 8.97 -25.17
N ALA A 247 10.88 9.21 -26.36
CA ALA A 247 9.60 9.91 -26.51
C ALA A 247 8.43 9.08 -25.96
N TRP A 248 8.43 7.77 -26.21
CA TRP A 248 7.44 6.86 -25.64
C TRP A 248 7.56 6.77 -24.11
N TYR A 249 8.78 6.68 -23.56
CA TYR A 249 8.96 6.72 -22.11
C TYR A 249 8.43 8.03 -21.50
N ALA A 250 8.75 9.19 -22.11
CA ALA A 250 8.22 10.47 -21.66
C ALA A 250 6.68 10.50 -21.76
N ARG A 251 6.11 9.96 -22.83
CA ARG A 251 4.66 9.82 -23.00
C ARG A 251 4.00 9.03 -21.85
N VAL A 252 4.57 7.89 -21.48
CA VAL A 252 4.10 7.06 -20.36
C VAL A 252 4.27 7.81 -19.03
N PHE A 253 5.40 8.49 -18.84
CA PHE A 253 5.76 9.12 -17.57
C PHE A 253 4.98 10.40 -17.29
N ASN A 254 4.95 11.35 -18.23
CA ASN A 254 4.40 12.71 -18.04
C ASN A 254 3.48 13.20 -19.16
N GLY A 255 3.04 12.33 -20.07
CA GLY A 255 2.11 12.71 -21.14
C GLY A 255 2.78 13.44 -22.32
N TYR A 256 4.11 13.38 -22.46
CA TYR A 256 4.80 14.01 -23.59
C TYR A 256 4.17 13.64 -24.95
N GLY A 257 3.91 14.66 -25.76
CA GLY A 257 3.35 14.51 -27.12
C GLY A 257 1.82 14.48 -27.18
N GLU A 258 1.13 14.46 -26.04
CA GLU A 258 -0.34 14.53 -25.99
C GLU A 258 -0.87 15.95 -25.82
N ASP A 259 -2.18 16.08 -26.03
CA ASP A 259 -2.94 17.27 -25.64
C ASP A 259 -2.89 17.44 -24.10
N PRO A 260 -2.72 18.66 -23.58
CA PRO A 260 -2.73 18.93 -22.13
C PRO A 260 -3.99 18.49 -21.39
N ASP A 261 -5.13 18.33 -22.07
CA ASP A 261 -6.38 17.84 -21.47
C ASP A 261 -6.41 16.29 -21.33
N ILE A 262 -5.36 15.60 -21.81
CA ILE A 262 -5.22 14.14 -21.72
C ILE A 262 -4.32 13.78 -20.53
N HIS A 263 -4.95 13.29 -19.45
CA HIS A 263 -4.29 13.01 -18.18
C HIS A 263 -3.88 11.53 -17.96
N ASN A 264 -3.63 10.78 -19.05
CA ASN A 264 -3.30 9.35 -18.98
C ASN A 264 -1.78 9.10 -18.96
N ASN A 265 -1.12 9.55 -17.90
CA ASN A 265 0.30 9.29 -17.63
C ASN A 265 0.57 8.99 -16.16
N ALA A 266 1.71 8.40 -15.87
CA ALA A 266 2.05 7.91 -14.53
C ALA A 266 2.04 9.03 -13.47
N VAL A 267 2.56 10.22 -13.78
CA VAL A 267 2.62 11.32 -12.83
C VAL A 267 1.23 11.79 -12.43
N GLU A 268 0.34 12.02 -13.39
CA GLU A 268 -1.01 12.54 -13.10
C GLU A 268 -1.89 11.49 -12.43
N VAL A 269 -1.83 10.24 -12.90
CA VAL A 269 -2.58 9.11 -12.31
C VAL A 269 -2.21 8.87 -10.85
N ILE A 270 -0.91 8.82 -10.51
CA ILE A 270 -0.50 8.61 -9.13
C ILE A 270 -0.91 9.81 -8.26
N ARG A 271 -0.71 11.03 -8.76
CA ARG A 271 -1.02 12.24 -8.01
C ARG A 271 -2.52 12.48 -7.82
N SER A 272 -3.37 11.99 -8.73
CA SER A 272 -4.82 12.09 -8.56
C SER A 272 -5.34 11.24 -7.40
N GLU A 273 -4.66 10.14 -7.07
CA GLU A 273 -4.99 9.34 -5.88
C GLU A 273 -4.27 9.83 -4.62
N ASN A 274 -2.99 10.22 -4.75
CA ASN A 274 -2.18 10.65 -3.62
C ASN A 274 -1.14 11.70 -4.03
N HIS A 275 -1.35 12.94 -3.58
CA HIS A 275 -0.52 14.08 -3.92
C HIS A 275 0.89 14.05 -3.29
N ASP A 276 1.06 13.31 -2.19
CA ASP A 276 2.31 13.25 -1.44
C ASP A 276 3.24 12.13 -1.94
N LEU A 277 2.73 11.18 -2.72
CA LEU A 277 3.52 10.10 -3.29
C LEU A 277 4.53 10.63 -4.32
N ARG A 278 5.79 10.19 -4.18
CA ARG A 278 6.85 10.55 -5.11
C ARG A 278 6.82 9.62 -6.31
N VAL A 279 6.82 10.21 -7.50
CA VAL A 279 6.96 9.50 -8.78
C VAL A 279 8.36 9.76 -9.31
N LEU A 280 9.15 8.70 -9.48
CA LEU A 280 10.56 8.77 -9.83
C LEU A 280 10.79 8.22 -11.24
N VAL A 281 11.67 8.90 -11.97
CA VAL A 281 12.12 8.44 -13.29
C VAL A 281 12.95 7.17 -13.14
N GLY A 282 12.65 6.19 -13.97
CA GLY A 282 13.37 4.94 -14.07
C GLY A 282 14.83 5.14 -14.48
N PRO A 283 15.78 4.42 -13.87
CA PRO A 283 17.17 4.50 -14.30
C PRO A 283 17.32 3.88 -15.69
N VAL A 284 18.19 4.46 -16.50
CA VAL A 284 18.63 3.92 -17.80
C VAL A 284 19.91 3.10 -17.63
N ASN A 285 20.14 2.13 -18.52
CA ASN A 285 21.42 1.43 -18.58
C ASN A 285 22.48 2.34 -19.24
N PRO A 286 23.50 2.80 -18.51
CA PRO A 286 24.48 3.76 -19.03
C PRO A 286 25.28 3.18 -20.20
N GLY A 287 25.49 3.98 -21.25
CA GLY A 287 26.30 3.59 -22.40
C GLY A 287 25.66 2.56 -23.33
N ASN A 288 24.43 2.12 -23.07
CA ASN A 288 23.69 1.26 -23.99
C ASN A 288 23.21 2.06 -25.22
N SER A 289 23.38 1.46 -26.42
CA SER A 289 23.02 2.07 -27.70
C SER A 289 21.80 1.45 -28.42
N ASP A 290 21.14 0.45 -27.83
CA ASP A 290 20.07 -0.35 -28.43
C ASP A 290 18.89 0.52 -28.88
N GLN A 291 18.36 1.33 -27.96
CA GLN A 291 17.11 2.06 -28.13
C GLN A 291 17.33 3.58 -28.02
N THR A 292 18.40 4.06 -28.67
CA THR A 292 18.91 5.44 -28.53
C THR A 292 18.00 6.52 -29.10
N GLY A 293 16.96 6.15 -29.86
CA GLY A 293 16.21 7.11 -30.67
C GLY A 293 17.11 7.89 -31.65
N LYS A 294 18.32 7.40 -31.97
CA LYS A 294 19.21 8.04 -32.95
C LYS A 294 18.52 8.05 -34.31
N ILE A 295 17.98 9.20 -34.67
CA ILE A 295 17.84 9.61 -36.07
C ILE A 295 19.25 9.62 -36.64
N ILE A 296 19.58 8.68 -37.52
CA ILE A 296 20.78 8.77 -38.33
C ILE A 296 20.56 9.99 -39.23
N TYR A 297 21.15 11.14 -38.89
CA TYR A 297 21.29 12.22 -39.85
C TYR A 297 22.18 11.70 -40.98
N LYS A 298 21.57 11.37 -42.11
CA LYS A 298 22.30 11.22 -43.37
C LYS A 298 22.75 12.63 -43.77
N LEU A 299 24.04 12.90 -43.61
CA LEU A 299 24.71 14.00 -44.30
C LEU A 299 24.75 13.72 -45.81
#